data_AF-A0A7S2MHV1-F1
#
_entry.id   AF-A0A7S2MHV1-F1
#
_cell.length_a   1.000
_cell.length_b   1.000
_cell.length_c   1.000
_cell.angle_alpha   90.00
_cell.angle_beta   90.00
_cell.angle_gamma   90.00
#
_symmetry.space_group_name_H-M   'P 1'
#
loop_
_entity.id
_entity.type
_entity.pdbx_description
1 polymer ?
#
loop_
_entity_poly.entity_id
_entity_poly.type
_entity_poly.pdbx_seq_one_letter_code
_entity_poly.pdbx_strand_id
1 'polypeptide(L)'
;GIYTKAADVGADLVGKVVHGIPEDDPRNPATIADNVGDNVGDVAGMGSDLFGSFAESTCAALVIGSSVGMVGGWDAMVFPIAVSAVGIVVCLLCSFLATNIRPVMQERDVEKALKNQLISTTLLMIPAVYLAAIAF
;
A
#
# COMPACT_ATOMS: atom_id res chain seq x y z
N GLY A 1 12.77 3.81 8.75
CA GLY A 1 12.67 5.16 9.35
C GLY A 1 14.04 5.76 9.64
N ILE A 2 14.58 5.54 10.84
CA ILE A 2 15.83 6.23 11.28
C ILE A 2 17.01 5.98 10.33
N TYR A 3 17.18 4.75 9.85
CA TYR A 3 18.27 4.40 8.93
C TYR A 3 18.24 5.21 7.63
N THR A 4 17.13 5.15 6.88
CA THR A 4 16.97 5.90 5.61
C THR A 4 17.12 7.39 5.82
N LYS A 5 16.39 8.00 6.78
CA LYS A 5 16.40 9.46 6.92
C LYS A 5 17.71 10.02 7.47
N ALA A 6 18.50 9.24 8.20
CA ALA A 6 19.86 9.64 8.54
C ALA A 6 20.80 9.65 7.32
N ALA A 7 20.66 8.68 6.41
CA ALA A 7 21.47 8.57 5.21
C ALA A 7 21.07 9.59 4.14
N ASP A 8 19.78 9.67 3.80
CA ASP A 8 19.13 10.61 2.86
C ASP A 8 19.53 12.07 3.18
N VAL A 9 19.21 12.53 4.39
CA VAL A 9 19.51 13.92 4.80
C VAL A 9 21.03 14.20 4.78
N GLY A 10 21.86 13.24 5.16
CA GLY A 10 23.32 13.39 5.13
C GLY A 10 23.88 13.45 3.71
N ALA A 11 23.40 12.56 2.83
CA ALA A 11 23.81 12.46 1.43
C ALA A 11 23.45 13.75 0.69
N ASP A 12 22.22 14.20 0.83
CA ASP A 12 21.70 15.37 0.12
C ASP A 12 22.33 16.68 0.59
N LEU A 13 22.44 16.90 1.90
CA LEU A 13 23.03 18.15 2.41
C LEU A 13 24.50 18.28 2.01
N VAL A 14 25.30 17.24 2.21
CA VAL A 14 26.74 17.32 1.92
C VAL A 14 27.01 17.28 0.42
N GLY A 15 26.28 16.45 -0.33
CA GLY A 15 26.42 16.31 -1.78
C GLY A 15 25.94 17.56 -2.52
N LYS A 16 24.63 17.84 -2.44
CA LYS A 16 23.97 18.87 -3.26
C LYS A 16 24.26 20.27 -2.76
N VAL A 17 24.21 20.51 -1.45
CA VAL A 17 24.29 21.87 -0.89
C VAL A 17 25.74 22.31 -0.67
N VAL A 18 26.60 21.45 -0.10
CA VAL A 18 27.98 21.83 0.25
C VAL A 18 28.95 21.65 -0.92
N HIS A 19 28.92 20.51 -1.60
CA HIS A 19 29.86 20.19 -2.67
C HIS A 19 29.32 20.49 -4.08
N GLY A 20 28.02 20.76 -4.21
CA GLY A 20 27.38 21.03 -5.50
C GLY A 20 27.44 19.87 -6.48
N ILE A 21 27.61 18.64 -5.98
CA ILE A 21 27.55 17.42 -6.81
C ILE A 21 26.09 16.97 -6.98
N PRO A 22 25.75 16.24 -8.06
CA PRO A 22 24.41 15.70 -8.25
C PRO A 22 23.92 14.82 -7.09
N GLU A 23 22.60 14.69 -7.00
CA GLU A 23 21.95 13.68 -6.17
C GLU A 23 22.37 12.26 -6.61
N ASP A 24 22.47 11.34 -5.65
CA ASP A 24 22.94 9.96 -5.87
C ASP A 24 24.30 9.83 -6.57
N ASP A 25 25.17 10.84 -6.45
CA ASP A 25 26.49 10.79 -7.08
C ASP A 25 27.35 9.66 -6.46
N PRO A 26 27.97 8.78 -7.26
CA PRO A 26 28.74 7.65 -6.76
C PRO A 26 29.98 8.04 -5.95
N ARG A 27 30.41 9.30 -5.98
CA ARG A 27 31.49 9.83 -5.15
C ARG A 27 31.04 10.11 -3.72
N ASN A 28 29.73 10.22 -3.47
CA ASN A 28 29.17 10.44 -2.15
C ASN A 28 29.09 9.10 -1.38
N PRO A 29 29.83 8.95 -0.26
CA PRO A 29 29.86 7.67 0.47
C PRO A 29 28.53 7.31 1.12
N ALA A 30 27.59 8.25 1.25
CA ALA A 30 26.29 8.02 1.85
C ALA A 30 25.25 7.43 0.88
N THR A 31 25.46 7.54 -0.45
CA THR A 31 24.48 7.13 -1.47
C THR A 31 24.08 5.66 -1.39
N ILE A 32 25.02 4.77 -1.03
CA ILE A 32 24.69 3.35 -0.83
C ILE A 32 23.77 3.16 0.37
N ALA A 33 24.04 3.86 1.48
CA ALA A 33 23.21 3.77 2.68
C ALA A 33 21.82 4.38 2.46
N ASP A 34 21.74 5.42 1.63
CA ASP A 34 20.47 6.06 1.24
C ASP A 34 19.56 5.08 0.49
N ASN A 35 20.07 4.53 -0.62
CA ASN A 35 19.35 3.57 -1.46
C ASN A 35 19.05 2.23 -0.73
N VAL A 36 19.92 1.79 0.18
CA VAL A 36 19.61 0.67 1.09
C VAL A 36 18.48 1.07 2.04
N GLY A 37 18.51 2.31 2.52
CA GLY A 37 17.49 2.89 3.38
C GLY A 37 16.09 2.84 2.78
N ASP A 38 15.92 3.14 1.49
CA ASP A 38 14.62 3.07 0.83
C ASP A 38 13.99 1.68 0.92
N ASN A 39 14.81 0.64 0.72
CA ASN A 39 14.33 -0.74 0.82
C ASN A 39 14.05 -1.15 2.28
N VAL A 40 14.90 -0.72 3.23
CA VAL A 40 14.76 -1.07 4.65
C VAL A 40 13.61 -0.32 5.32
N GLY A 41 13.46 0.97 5.02
CA GLY A 41 12.47 1.84 5.62
C GLY A 41 11.17 1.82 4.83
N ASP A 42 11.24 2.25 3.57
CA ASP A 42 10.07 2.64 2.80
C ASP A 42 9.40 1.42 2.18
N VAL A 43 10.13 0.30 1.97
CA VAL A 43 9.54 -0.98 1.55
C VAL A 43 9.25 -1.89 2.74
N ALA A 44 10.27 -2.34 3.47
CA ALA A 44 10.08 -3.34 4.53
C ALA A 44 9.29 -2.79 5.73
N GLY A 45 9.56 -1.54 6.13
CA GLY A 45 8.85 -0.86 7.20
C GLY A 45 7.39 -0.61 6.83
N MET A 46 7.13 0.00 5.66
CA MET A 46 5.76 0.25 5.19
C MET A 46 4.96 -1.05 4.99
N GLY A 47 5.59 -2.10 4.47
CA GLY A 47 4.95 -3.42 4.32
C GLY A 47 4.50 -4.01 5.67
N SER A 48 5.33 -3.88 6.71
CA SER A 48 5.00 -4.33 8.06
C SER A 48 3.88 -3.49 8.70
N ASP A 49 3.88 -2.18 8.46
CA ASP A 49 2.86 -1.24 8.93
C ASP A 49 1.48 -1.53 8.31
N LEU A 50 1.42 -1.69 6.99
CA LEU A 50 0.19 -2.05 6.28
C LEU A 50 -0.33 -3.44 6.69
N PHE A 51 0.57 -4.41 6.91
CA PHE A 51 0.18 -5.72 7.43
C PHE A 51 -0.44 -5.60 8.82
N GLY A 52 0.17 -4.83 9.74
CA GLY A 52 -0.37 -4.57 11.07
C GLY A 52 -1.76 -3.96 11.01
N SER A 53 -1.94 -2.90 10.21
CA SER A 53 -3.24 -2.24 10.00
C SER A 53 -4.30 -3.22 9.46
N PHE A 54 -3.95 -4.07 8.51
CA PHE A 54 -4.84 -5.08 7.94
C PHE A 54 -5.21 -6.19 8.95
N ALA A 55 -4.22 -6.70 9.69
CA ALA A 55 -4.42 -7.74 10.69
C ALA A 55 -5.28 -7.23 11.85
N GLU A 56 -4.96 -6.04 12.39
CA GLU A 56 -5.67 -5.44 13.53
C GLU A 56 -7.12 -5.12 13.18
N SER A 57 -7.40 -4.51 12.02
CA SER A 57 -8.76 -4.22 11.58
C SER A 57 -9.60 -5.50 11.38
N THR A 58 -9.02 -6.53 10.79
CA THR A 58 -9.67 -7.84 10.63
C THR A 58 -9.94 -8.51 11.97
N CYS A 59 -8.95 -8.56 12.86
CA CYS A 59 -9.09 -9.14 14.20
C CYS A 59 -10.11 -8.39 15.05
N ALA A 60 -10.15 -7.05 14.99
CA ALA A 60 -11.13 -6.25 15.70
C ALA A 60 -12.56 -6.60 15.27
N ALA A 61 -12.79 -6.73 13.95
CA ALA A 61 -14.08 -7.16 13.42
C ALA A 61 -14.45 -8.59 13.87
N LEU A 62 -13.50 -9.52 13.88
CA LEU A 62 -13.70 -10.90 14.34
C LEU A 62 -14.02 -10.98 15.84
N VAL A 63 -13.34 -10.21 16.68
CA VAL A 63 -13.61 -10.16 18.13
C VAL A 63 -15.02 -9.64 18.37
N ILE A 64 -15.42 -8.56 17.72
CA ILE A 64 -16.78 -8.03 17.82
C ILE A 64 -17.78 -9.06 17.30
N GLY A 65 -17.58 -9.62 16.11
CA GLY A 65 -18.43 -10.65 15.51
C GLY A 65 -18.64 -11.85 16.44
N SER A 66 -17.57 -12.31 17.10
CA SER A 66 -17.62 -13.43 18.05
C SER A 66 -18.45 -13.13 19.30
N SER A 67 -18.54 -11.85 19.69
CA SER A 67 -19.25 -11.42 20.90
C SER A 67 -20.76 -11.28 20.71
N VAL A 68 -21.25 -11.18 19.47
CA VAL A 68 -22.70 -11.00 19.17
C VAL A 68 -23.51 -12.30 19.35
N GLY A 69 -22.85 -13.44 19.57
CA GLY A 69 -23.51 -14.73 19.84
C GLY A 69 -24.28 -15.30 18.64
N MET A 70 -25.24 -16.21 18.90
CA MET A 70 -25.99 -16.96 17.86
C MET A 70 -26.90 -16.11 16.95
N VAL A 71 -27.01 -14.80 17.19
CA VAL A 71 -27.88 -13.90 16.41
C VAL A 71 -27.29 -13.59 15.02
N GLY A 72 -25.95 -13.56 14.89
CA GLY A 72 -25.25 -13.31 13.63
C GLY A 72 -24.74 -14.54 12.89
N GLY A 73 -24.82 -15.72 13.50
CA GLY A 73 -24.35 -16.98 12.89
C GLY A 73 -22.86 -16.99 12.53
N TRP A 74 -22.47 -17.94 11.68
CA TRP A 74 -21.10 -18.06 11.15
C TRP A 74 -20.77 -16.93 10.15
N ASP A 75 -21.80 -16.36 9.52
CA ASP A 75 -21.65 -15.36 8.47
C ASP A 75 -21.06 -14.05 9.02
N ALA A 76 -21.44 -13.64 10.24
CA ALA A 76 -20.84 -12.49 10.93
C ALA A 76 -19.33 -12.66 11.19
N MET A 77 -18.84 -13.90 11.35
CA MET A 77 -17.41 -14.19 11.52
C MET A 77 -16.67 -14.24 10.18
N VAL A 78 -17.32 -14.73 9.13
CA VAL A 78 -16.70 -14.87 7.80
C VAL A 78 -16.69 -13.54 7.04
N PHE A 79 -17.64 -12.65 7.28
CA PHE A 79 -17.80 -11.39 6.56
C PHE A 79 -16.51 -10.55 6.41
N PRO A 80 -15.74 -10.21 7.48
CA PRO A 80 -14.52 -9.42 7.32
C PRO A 80 -13.45 -10.11 6.47
N ILE A 81 -13.37 -11.45 6.54
CA ILE A 81 -12.46 -12.26 5.72
C ILE A 81 -12.94 -12.27 4.26
N ALA A 82 -14.25 -12.41 4.04
CA ALA A 82 -14.85 -12.41 2.71
C ALA A 82 -14.65 -11.07 1.99
N VAL A 83 -14.81 -9.94 2.69
CA VAL A 83 -14.54 -8.60 2.15
C VAL A 83 -13.10 -8.49 1.66
N SER A 84 -12.15 -9.02 2.43
CA SER A 84 -10.73 -9.00 2.08
C SER A 84 -10.41 -9.92 0.89
N ALA A 85 -11.00 -11.11 0.85
CA ALA A 85 -10.84 -12.04 -0.27
C ALA A 85 -11.39 -11.49 -1.58
N VAL A 86 -12.58 -10.88 -1.56
CA VAL A 86 -13.16 -10.17 -2.72
C VAL A 86 -12.29 -8.98 -3.11
N GLY A 87 -11.75 -8.25 -2.12
CA GLY A 87 -10.81 -7.15 -2.34
C GLY A 87 -9.58 -7.53 -3.16
N ILE A 88 -8.99 -8.70 -2.88
CA ILE A 88 -7.85 -9.21 -3.66
C ILE A 88 -8.21 -9.39 -5.13
N VAL A 89 -9.39 -9.97 -5.41
CA VAL A 89 -9.86 -10.18 -6.79
C VAL A 89 -10.11 -8.85 -7.50
N VAL A 90 -10.76 -7.89 -6.83
CA VAL A 90 -11.02 -6.56 -7.40
C VAL A 90 -9.71 -5.83 -7.69
N CYS A 91 -8.76 -5.82 -6.75
CA CYS A 91 -7.45 -5.20 -6.95
C CYS A 91 -6.66 -5.87 -8.09
N LEU A 92 -6.72 -7.19 -8.22
CA LEU A 92 -6.11 -7.91 -9.33
C LEU A 92 -6.69 -7.46 -10.68
N LEU A 93 -8.02 -7.36 -10.79
CA LEU A 93 -8.69 -6.89 -12.00
C LEU A 93 -8.33 -5.43 -12.33
N CYS A 94 -8.31 -4.55 -11.31
CA CYS A 94 -7.91 -3.16 -11.47
C CYS A 94 -6.45 -2.99 -11.90
N SER A 95 -5.54 -3.85 -11.45
CA SER A 95 -4.13 -3.80 -11.83
C SER A 95 -3.94 -3.82 -13.35
N PHE A 96 -4.72 -4.64 -14.06
CA PHE A 96 -4.70 -4.72 -15.54
C PHE A 96 -5.05 -3.39 -16.23
N LEU A 97 -5.77 -2.47 -15.58
CA LEU A 97 -6.05 -1.14 -16.14
C LEU A 97 -4.78 -0.32 -16.32
N ALA A 98 -3.86 -0.35 -15.35
CA ALA A 98 -2.60 0.38 -15.42
C ALA A 98 -1.52 -0.39 -16.18
N THR A 99 -1.50 -1.73 -16.12
CA THR A 99 -0.45 -2.53 -16.77
C THR A 99 -0.71 -2.84 -18.24
N ASN A 100 -1.97 -3.06 -18.64
CA ASN A 100 -2.29 -3.55 -19.99
C ASN A 100 -3.19 -2.60 -20.79
N ILE A 101 -4.19 -1.98 -20.16
CA ILE A 101 -5.21 -1.20 -20.89
C ILE A 101 -4.76 0.25 -21.12
N ARG A 102 -4.20 0.90 -20.10
CA ARG A 102 -3.70 2.28 -20.16
C ARG A 102 -2.32 2.39 -19.50
N PRO A 103 -1.28 1.83 -20.14
CA PRO A 103 0.09 1.98 -19.65
C PRO A 103 0.54 3.45 -19.71
N VAL A 104 1.42 3.81 -18.79
CA VAL A 104 2.03 5.14 -18.73
C VAL A 104 3.01 5.29 -19.91
N MET A 105 2.80 6.31 -20.73
CA MET A 105 3.66 6.60 -21.89
C MET A 105 4.57 7.82 -21.68
N GLN A 106 4.17 8.72 -20.78
CA GLN A 106 4.90 9.94 -20.45
C GLN A 106 4.87 10.16 -18.93
N GLU A 107 5.89 10.83 -18.39
CA GLU A 107 6.03 11.06 -16.95
C GLU A 107 4.83 11.79 -16.34
N ARG A 108 4.25 12.76 -17.07
CA ARG A 108 3.04 13.49 -16.66
C ARG A 108 1.80 12.60 -16.47
N ASP A 109 1.80 11.39 -17.02
CA ASP A 109 0.68 10.46 -16.92
C ASP A 109 0.77 9.58 -15.66
N VAL A 110 1.92 9.55 -14.97
CA VAL A 110 2.18 8.68 -13.80
C VAL A 110 1.16 8.94 -12.69
N GLU A 111 1.04 10.19 -12.24
CA GLU A 111 0.13 10.54 -11.15
C GLU A 111 -1.32 10.22 -11.52
N LYS A 112 -1.71 10.53 -12.75
CA LYS A 112 -3.06 10.24 -13.26
C LYS A 112 -3.34 8.75 -13.29
N ALA A 113 -2.38 7.92 -13.69
CA ALA A 113 -2.51 6.46 -13.71
C ALA A 113 -2.69 5.90 -12.30
N LEU A 114 -1.88 6.34 -11.33
CA LEU A 114 -1.99 5.94 -9.92
C LEU A 114 -3.33 6.38 -9.31
N LYS A 115 -3.78 7.60 -9.58
CA LYS A 115 -5.08 8.10 -9.10
C LYS A 115 -6.25 7.32 -9.70
N ASN A 116 -6.16 6.95 -10.98
CA ASN A 116 -7.18 6.12 -11.62
C ASN A 116 -7.27 4.73 -10.99
N GLN A 117 -6.15 4.16 -10.51
CA GLN A 117 -6.19 2.89 -9.75
C GLN A 117 -7.06 3.05 -8.50
N LEU A 118 -6.81 4.06 -7.67
CA LEU A 118 -7.60 4.33 -6.46
C LEU A 118 -9.09 4.55 -6.75
N ILE A 119 -9.41 5.32 -7.80
CA ILE A 119 -10.80 5.56 -8.18
C ILE A 119 -11.46 4.26 -8.67
N SER A 120 -10.78 3.49 -9.51
CA SER A 120 -11.33 2.26 -10.09
C SER A 120 -11.56 1.18 -9.03
N THR A 121 -10.60 0.97 -8.12
CA THR A 121 -10.74 0.00 -7.02
C THR A 121 -11.87 0.40 -6.09
N THR A 122 -11.99 1.68 -5.74
CA THR A 122 -13.10 2.18 -4.91
C THR A 122 -14.46 1.94 -5.58
N LEU A 123 -14.60 2.30 -6.85
CA LEU A 123 -15.86 2.13 -7.59
C LEU A 123 -16.27 0.66 -7.75
N LEU A 124 -15.32 -0.26 -7.88
CA LEU A 124 -15.60 -1.69 -7.97
C LEU A 124 -15.83 -2.33 -6.61
N MET A 125 -15.15 -1.85 -5.55
CA MET A 125 -15.32 -2.39 -4.20
C MET A 125 -16.67 -2.07 -3.58
N ILE A 126 -17.26 -0.91 -3.86
CA ILE A 126 -18.59 -0.53 -3.33
C ILE A 126 -19.66 -1.60 -3.63
N PRO A 127 -19.95 -1.95 -4.90
CA PRO A 127 -20.94 -2.98 -5.20
C PRO A 127 -20.48 -4.37 -4.74
N ALA A 128 -19.18 -4.67 -4.76
CA ALA A 128 -18.66 -5.96 -4.32
C ALA A 128 -18.89 -6.20 -2.82
N VAL A 129 -18.66 -5.18 -1.98
CA VAL A 129 -18.95 -5.23 -0.54
C VAL A 129 -20.46 -5.30 -0.29
N TYR A 130 -21.27 -4.56 -1.05
CA TYR A 130 -22.73 -4.65 -0.95
C TYR A 130 -23.24 -6.06 -1.24
N LEU A 131 -22.73 -6.71 -2.29
CA LEU A 131 -23.07 -8.10 -2.62
C LEU A 131 -22.58 -9.07 -1.54
N ALA A 132 -21.37 -8.88 -0.99
CA ALA A 132 -20.87 -9.68 0.11
C ALA A 132 -21.79 -9.56 1.34
N ALA A 133 -22.29 -8.38 1.66
CA ALA A 133 -23.18 -8.13 2.80
C ALA A 133 -24.62 -8.68 2.63
N ILE A 134 -25.00 -9.08 1.42
CA ILE A 134 -26.27 -9.79 1.17
C ILE A 134 -26.06 -11.29 1.23
N ALA A 135 -24.87 -11.76 0.84
CA ALA A 135 -24.54 -13.17 0.79
C ALA A 135 -24.16 -13.77 2.17
N PHE A 136 -23.63 -12.93 3.06
CA PHE A 136 -23.26 -13.21 4.44
C PHE A 136 -24.04 -12.28 5.36
#